data_AF-A0A8E2I4Q9-F1
#
_entry.id   AF-A0A8E2I4Q9-F1
#
_cell.length_a   1.000
_cell.length_b   1.000
_cell.length_c   1.000
_cell.angle_alpha   90.00
_cell.angle_beta   90.00
_cell.angle_gamma   90.00
#
_symmetry.space_group_name_H-M   'P 1'
#
loop_
_entity.id
_entity.type
_entity.pdbx_description
1 polymer ?
#
loop_
_entity_poly.entity_id
_entity_poly.type
_entity_poly.pdbx_seq_one_letter_code
_entity_poly.pdbx_strand_id
1 'polypeptide(L)' 'MKKGEKVIYNGEEYEIFFLYDSGYCEIKRLYRKNILLVHHTEIQKIHKFDHLKKLSPNNNYITKPHKC' A
#
# COMPACT_ATOMS: atom_id res chain seq x y z
N MET A 1 -5.80 -1.81 -9.97
CA MET A 1 -5.50 -0.37 -9.89
C MET A 1 -6.26 0.28 -11.01
N LYS A 2 -6.86 1.44 -10.77
CA LYS A 2 -7.57 2.19 -11.81
C LYS A 2 -7.14 3.66 -11.83
N LYS A 3 -7.30 4.31 -12.97
CA LYS A 3 -7.14 5.76 -13.08
C LYS A 3 -8.03 6.48 -12.05
N GLY A 4 -7.49 7.48 -11.38
CA GLY A 4 -8.15 8.22 -10.29
C GLY A 4 -8.12 7.53 -8.92
N GLU A 5 -7.49 6.36 -8.80
CA GLU A 5 -7.28 5.71 -7.49
C GLU A 5 -6.16 6.43 -6.71
N LYS A 6 -6.34 6.55 -5.39
CA LYS A 6 -5.32 7.12 -4.49
C LYS A 6 -4.36 6.03 -4.01
N VAL A 7 -3.07 6.32 -4.10
CA VAL A 7 -1.98 5.41 -3.74
C VAL A 7 -0.95 6.12 -2.88
N ILE A 8 -0.20 5.34 -2.10
CA ILE A 8 0.95 5.83 -1.33
C ILE A 8 2.24 5.47 -2.08
N TYR A 9 3.07 6.48 -2.32
CA TYR A 9 4.41 6.31 -2.86
C TYR A 9 5.39 7.07 -1.97
N ASN A 10 6.43 6.37 -1.49
CA ASN A 10 7.45 6.92 -0.59
C ASN A 10 6.85 7.69 0.63
N GLY A 11 5.78 7.14 1.22
CA GLY A 11 5.11 7.71 2.40
C GLY A 11 4.11 8.83 2.12
N GLU A 12 3.93 9.24 0.87
CA GLU A 12 3.08 10.38 0.51
C GLU A 12 1.92 9.95 -0.41
N GLU A 13 0.80 10.69 -0.36
CA GLU A 13 -0.40 10.38 -1.15
C GLU A 13 -0.32 10.96 -2.58
N TYR A 14 -0.63 10.11 -3.55
CA TYR A 14 -0.73 10.44 -4.97
C TYR A 14 -2.01 9.86 -5.59
N GLU A 15 -2.40 10.40 -6.74
CA GLU A 15 -3.48 9.92 -7.58
C GLU A 15 -2.91 9.32 -8.87
N ILE A 16 -3.43 8.15 -9.27
CA ILE A 16 -3.07 7.53 -10.55
C ILE A 16 -3.66 8.34 -11.70
N PHE A 17 -2.78 8.90 -12.53
CA PHE A 17 -3.14 9.66 -13.73
C PHE A 17 -3.27 8.76 -14.96
N PHE A 18 -2.34 7.82 -15.14
CA PHE A 18 -2.29 6.90 -16.27
C PHE A 18 -1.72 5.53 -15.88
N LEU A 19 -2.15 4.49 -16.58
CA LEU A 19 -1.72 3.10 -16.39
C LEU A 19 -1.22 2.58 -17.74
N TYR A 20 -0.02 2.01 -17.74
CA TYR A 20 0.55 1.34 -18.91
C TYR A 20 0.42 -0.17 -18.75
N ASP A 21 0.26 -0.87 -19.87
CA ASP A 21 0.24 -2.34 -19.91
C ASP A 21 1.58 -2.97 -19.47
N SER A 22 2.67 -2.17 -19.48
CA SER A 22 3.99 -2.57 -18.99
C SER A 22 4.10 -2.71 -17.46
N GLY A 23 3.04 -2.41 -16.71
CA GLY A 23 3.06 -2.43 -15.24
C GLY A 23 3.51 -1.12 -14.60
N TYR A 24 3.82 -0.11 -15.41
CA TYR A 24 4.10 1.24 -14.95
C TYR A 24 2.84 2.09 -14.86
N CYS A 25 2.89 3.11 -14.02
CA CYS A 25 1.82 4.07 -13.88
C CYS A 25 2.35 5.47 -13.60
N GLU A 26 1.65 6.47 -14.13
CA GLU A 26 1.90 7.87 -13.83
C GLU A 26 1.06 8.26 -12.61
N ILE A 27 1.72 8.82 -11.60
CA ILE A 27 1.10 9.30 -10.39
C ILE A 27 1.33 10.81 -10.26
N LYS A 28 0.33 11.54 -9.76
CA LYS A 28 0.40 12.99 -9.55
C LYS A 28 -0.14 13.36 -8.17
N ARG A 29 0.30 14.50 -7.63
CA ARG A 29 -0.32 15.07 -6.42
C ARG A 29 -1.43 16.03 -6.80
N LEU A 30 -2.44 16.19 -5.94
CA LEU A 30 -3.51 17.17 -6.16
C LEU A 30 -2.98 18.61 -6.32
N TYR A 31 -1.98 18.97 -5.51
CA TYR A 31 -1.51 20.36 -5.40
C TYR A 31 -0.18 20.63 -6.12
N ARG A 32 0.40 19.65 -6.82
CA ARG A 32 1.66 19.81 -7.55
C ARG A 32 1.50 19.32 -8.98
N LYS A 33 1.99 20.11 -9.95
CA LYS A 33 2.03 19.74 -11.38
C LYS A 33 3.10 18.69 -11.72
N ASN A 34 3.65 17.99 -10.74
CA ASN A 34 4.70 17.02 -10.95
C ASN A 34 4.07 15.63 -11.13
N ILE A 35 4.34 15.01 -12.28
CA ILE A 35 3.93 13.65 -12.63
C ILE A 35 5.16 12.76 -12.47
N LEU A 36 5.01 11.66 -11.74
CA LEU A 36 6.04 10.67 -11.54
C LEU A 36 5.64 9.36 -12.22
N LEU A 37 6.58 8.75 -12.93
CA LEU A 37 6.41 7.41 -13.47
C LEU A 37 6.98 6.40 -12.48
N VAL A 38 6.16 5.46 -12.02
CA VAL A 38 6.53 4.46 -11.02
C VAL A 38 5.99 3.08 -11.41
N HIS A 39 6.67 2.02 -10.97
CA HIS A 39 6.17 0.67 -11.17
C HIS A 39 5.07 0.34 -10.17
N HIS A 40 4.06 -0.45 -10.58
CA HIS A 40 2.92 -0.79 -9.73
C HIS A 40 3.29 -1.53 -8.42
N THR A 41 4.49 -2.10 -8.32
CA THR A 41 4.99 -2.78 -7.11
C THR A 41 5.57 -1.82 -6.09
N GLU A 42 5.93 -0.60 -6.51
CA GLU A 42 6.55 0.42 -5.64
C GLU A 42 5.49 1.26 -4.89
N ILE A 43 4.21 1.06 -5.23
CA ILE A 43 3.10 1.84 -4.71
C ILE A 43 2.13 0.98 -3.91
N GLN A 44 1.61 1.56 -2.84
CA GLN A 44 0.68 0.90 -1.94
C GLN A 44 -0.74 1.42 -2.17
N LYS A 45 -1.71 0.51 -2.28
CA LYS A 45 -3.12 0.87 -2.46
C LYS A 45 -3.71 1.29 -1.12
N ILE A 46 -4.45 2.39 -1.12
CA ILE A 46 -5.23 2.81 0.04
C ILE A 46 -6.56 2.04 0.00
N HIS A 47 -6.59 0.84 0.55
CA HIS A 47 -7.84 0.12 0.75
C HIS A 47 -8.63 0.82 1.87
N LYS A 48 -9.77 1.45 1.52
CA LYS A 48 -10.69 2.07 2.49
C LYS A 48 -11.47 1.05 3.35
N PHE A 49 -11.13 -0.24 3.28
CA PHE A 49 -11.74 -1.29 4.07
C PHE A 49 -10.66 -2.17 4.68
N ASP A 50 -10.25 -1.83 5.90
CA ASP A 50 -9.95 -2.81 6.94
C ASP A 50 -10.26 -2.20 8.32
N HIS A 51 -11.50 -1.74 8.46
CA HIS A 51 -12.09 -1.45 9.77
C HIS A 51 -12.71 -2.72 10.39
N LEU A 52 -12.11 -3.91 10.16
CA LEU A 52 -12.50 -5.18 10.80
C LEU A 52 -11.32 -6.19 10.81
N LYS A 53 -10.21 -5.85 11.47
CA LYS A 53 -9.36 -6.82 12.22
C LYS A 53 -8.26 -6.12 13.04
N LYS A 54 -8.69 -5.36 14.05
CA LYS A 54 -8.01 -5.32 15.36
C LYS A 54 -9.01 -6.05 16.28
N LEU A 55 -8.71 -7.16 16.96
CA LEU A 55 -7.68 -7.36 17.96
C LEU A 55 -7.42 -8.86 18.16
N SER A 56 -6.16 -9.27 18.26
CA SER A 56 -5.72 -9.92 19.50
C SER A 56 -4.22 -9.66 19.67
N PRO A 57 -3.83 -8.78 20.61
CA PRO A 57 -2.51 -8.83 21.19
C PRO A 57 -2.54 -9.91 22.27
N ASN A 58 -1.70 -10.93 22.15
CA ASN A 58 -1.20 -11.53 23.39
C ASN A 58 0.25 -11.97 23.27
N ASN A 59 0.98 -11.46 24.24
CA ASN A 59 2.42 -11.51 24.40
C ASN A 59 2.88 -12.88 24.90
N ASN A 60 4.17 -13.14 24.65
CA ASN A 60 5.15 -13.78 25.54
C ASN A 60 4.92 -15.22 26.07
N TYR A 61 5.84 -16.08 25.63
CA TYR A 61 6.58 -17.13 26.36
C TYR A 61 5.88 -17.91 27.49
N ILE A 62 5.59 -19.20 27.24
CA ILE A 62 5.79 -20.28 28.21
C ILE A 62 6.31 -21.54 27.49
N THR A 63 7.56 -21.86 27.76
CA THR A 63 8.26 -23.14 27.52
C THR A 63 7.60 -24.28 28.30
N LYS A 64 7.45 -25.50 27.74
CA LYS A 64 7.48 -26.83 28.44
C LYS A 64 7.78 -27.97 27.43
N PRO A 65 8.36 -29.10 27.87
CA PRO A 65 9.58 -29.64 27.26
C PRO A 65 9.40 -30.88 26.36
N HIS A 66 10.52 -31.22 25.71
CA HIS A 66 10.87 -32.49 25.07
C HIS A 66 10.23 -33.72 25.74
N LYS A 67 9.64 -34.58 24.89
CA LYS A 67 9.20 -35.93 25.24
C LYS A 67 10.34 -36.90 24.91
N CYS A 68 10.88 -37.58 25.92
CA CYS A 68 11.59 -38.85 25.73
C CYS A 68 10.59 -39.96 25.44
#